data_AF-G3HAK6-F1
#
_entry.id   AF-G3HAK6-F1
#
_cell.length_a   1.000
_cell.length_b   1.000
_cell.length_c   1.000
_cell.angle_alpha   90.00
_cell.angle_beta   90.00
_cell.angle_gamma   90.00
#
_symmetry.space_group_name_H-M   'P 1'
#
loop_
_entity.id
_entity.type
_entity.pdbx_description
1 polymer ?
#
loop_
_entity_poly.entity_id
_entity_poly.type
_entity_poly.pdbx_seq_one_letter_code
_entity_poly.pdbx_strand_id
1 'polypeptide(L)'
;MTASVSFPLLVEGSWGPDPPKTLINELQMYFQSPKKSGGGECKVVQQPKSPECFLVLFSTEDVRQNVLEKENHELVWQGKGTFKLAVWLPEDPDKASVSKEAVPEKVRTHGIIPRCGILLDEVWS
;
A
#
# COMPACT_ATOMS: atom_id res chain seq x y z
N MET A 1 -13.17 -14.01 17.57
CA MET A 1 -13.60 -13.77 16.18
C MET A 1 -12.42 -13.14 15.48
N THR A 2 -11.75 -13.89 14.61
CA THR A 2 -10.57 -13.40 13.87
C THR A 2 -11.06 -12.35 12.88
N ALA A 3 -10.83 -11.07 13.15
CA ALA A 3 -11.01 -10.05 12.13
C ALA A 3 -10.06 -10.42 10.97
N SER A 4 -10.60 -10.63 9.77
CA SER A 4 -9.79 -10.88 8.59
C SER A 4 -8.99 -9.62 8.29
N VAL A 5 -7.75 -9.57 8.77
CA VAL A 5 -6.83 -8.48 8.48
C VAL A 5 -6.54 -8.48 6.98
N SER A 6 -6.57 -7.30 6.39
CA SER A 6 -6.20 -7.10 4.98
C SER A 6 -5.16 -6.00 4.91
N PHE A 7 -4.25 -6.10 3.95
CA PHE A 7 -3.12 -5.21 3.79
C PHE A 7 -3.35 -4.33 2.55
N PRO A 8 -3.77 -3.06 2.74
CA PRO A 8 -4.16 -2.20 1.62
C PRO A 8 -2.95 -1.53 0.94
N LEU A 9 -3.06 -1.34 -0.38
CA LEU A 9 -2.21 -0.46 -1.20
C LEU A 9 -3.04 0.51 -2.01
N LEU A 10 -2.56 1.75 -2.10
CA LEU A 10 -3.07 2.72 -3.05
C LEU A 10 -2.44 2.51 -4.41
N VAL A 11 -3.27 2.62 -5.44
CA VAL A 11 -2.87 2.50 -6.83
C VAL A 11 -3.50 3.62 -7.63
N GLU A 12 -2.67 4.31 -8.40
CA GLU A 12 -3.05 5.34 -9.35
C GLU A 12 -2.40 5.07 -10.70
N GLY A 13 -2.99 5.61 -11.77
CA GLY A 13 -2.46 5.50 -13.12
C GLY A 13 -3.11 6.51 -14.05
N SER A 14 -2.57 6.61 -15.27
CA SER A 14 -2.96 7.60 -16.27
C SER A 14 -4.25 7.26 -17.04
N TRP A 15 -5.29 6.77 -16.36
CA TRP A 15 -6.59 6.42 -16.96
C TRP A 15 -7.62 7.55 -16.98
N GLY A 16 -7.33 8.66 -16.31
CA GLY A 16 -8.20 9.84 -16.22
C GLY A 16 -9.12 9.85 -14.99
N PRO A 17 -9.91 10.92 -14.79
CA PRO A 17 -10.67 11.16 -13.57
C PRO A 17 -11.90 10.24 -13.41
N ASP A 18 -12.40 9.66 -14.51
CA ASP A 18 -13.54 8.75 -14.50
C ASP A 18 -13.16 7.37 -15.06
N PRO A 19 -12.49 6.53 -14.25
CA PRO A 19 -12.18 5.17 -14.67
C PRO A 19 -13.42 4.28 -14.68
N PRO A 20 -13.64 3.49 -15.74
CA PRO A 20 -14.74 2.55 -15.84
C PRO A 20 -14.54 1.35 -14.90
N LYS A 21 -15.66 0.72 -14.52
CA LYS A 21 -15.67 -0.46 -13.63
C LYS A 21 -14.84 -1.64 -14.15
N THR A 22 -14.64 -1.74 -15.46
CA THR A 22 -13.78 -2.77 -16.07
C THR A 22 -12.33 -2.67 -15.60
N LEU A 23 -11.85 -1.47 -15.26
CA LEU A 23 -10.50 -1.26 -14.76
C LEU A 23 -10.25 -2.00 -13.43
N ILE A 24 -11.28 -2.12 -12.58
CA ILE A 24 -11.19 -2.86 -11.31
C ILE A 24 -10.80 -4.32 -11.57
N ASN A 25 -11.42 -4.95 -12.58
CA ASN A 25 -11.10 -6.32 -12.97
C ASN A 25 -9.69 -6.44 -13.56
N GLU A 26 -9.28 -5.49 -14.42
CA GLU A 26 -7.93 -5.47 -15.01
C GLU A 26 -6.85 -5.34 -13.92
N LEU A 27 -7.03 -4.41 -12.97
CA LEU A 27 -6.15 -4.23 -11.82
C LEU A 27 -6.10 -5.51 -10.97
N GLN A 28 -7.25 -6.10 -10.68
CA GLN A 28 -7.32 -7.31 -9.88
C GLN A 28 -6.55 -8.46 -10.54
N MET A 29 -6.75 -8.72 -11.83
CA MET A 29 -6.00 -9.76 -12.55
C MET A 29 -4.49 -9.50 -12.57
N TYR A 30 -4.09 -8.23 -12.69
CA TYR A 30 -2.69 -7.83 -12.67
C TYR A 30 -2.04 -8.06 -11.30
N PHE A 31 -2.68 -7.61 -10.22
CA PHE A 31 -2.19 -7.80 -8.84
C PHE A 31 -2.31 -9.23 -8.35
N GLN A 32 -3.20 -10.05 -8.93
CA GLN A 32 -3.26 -11.49 -8.67
C GLN A 32 -2.14 -12.28 -9.34
N SER A 33 -1.40 -11.69 -10.29
CA SER A 33 -0.35 -12.36 -11.04
C SER A 33 1.02 -12.20 -10.36
N PRO A 34 1.58 -13.23 -9.69
CA PRO A 34 2.83 -13.09 -8.93
C PRO A 34 4.01 -12.73 -9.83
N LYS A 35 4.04 -13.29 -11.06
CA LYS A 35 5.09 -13.01 -12.05
C LYS A 35 5.06 -11.57 -12.56
N LYS A 36 3.87 -10.96 -12.64
CA LYS A 36 3.71 -9.61 -13.23
C LYS A 36 3.86 -8.54 -12.17
N SER A 37 3.14 -8.63 -11.07
CA SER A 37 3.09 -7.58 -10.04
C SER A 37 3.90 -7.92 -8.79
N GLY A 38 4.33 -9.18 -8.60
CA GLY A 38 4.81 -9.66 -7.29
C GLY A 38 3.67 -9.97 -6.31
N GLY A 39 2.43 -9.77 -6.75
CA GLY A 39 1.25 -9.90 -5.91
C GLY A 39 0.71 -11.33 -5.77
N GLY A 40 -0.56 -11.43 -5.41
CA GLY A 40 -1.23 -12.67 -5.02
C GLY A 40 -2.71 -12.42 -4.77
N GLU A 41 -3.34 -13.21 -3.90
CA GLU A 41 -4.77 -13.05 -3.64
C GLU A 41 -5.10 -11.66 -3.09
N CYS A 42 -5.93 -10.92 -3.83
CA CYS A 42 -6.26 -9.55 -3.53
C CYS A 42 -7.66 -9.16 -4.03
N LYS A 43 -8.20 -8.09 -3.45
CA LYS A 43 -9.45 -7.44 -3.86
C LYS A 43 -9.20 -5.98 -4.18
N VAL A 44 -9.80 -5.48 -5.25
CA VAL A 44 -9.67 -4.07 -5.66
C VAL A 44 -10.98 -3.33 -5.36
N VAL A 45 -10.88 -2.16 -4.74
CA VAL A 45 -12.00 -1.26 -4.48
C VAL A 45 -11.67 0.15 -4.91
N GLN A 46 -12.62 0.87 -5.50
CA GLN A 46 -12.44 2.27 -5.86
C GLN A 46 -12.54 3.15 -4.61
N GLN A 47 -11.70 4.19 -4.50
CA GLN A 47 -11.83 5.11 -3.38
C GLN A 47 -13.06 6.03 -3.54
N PRO A 48 -13.89 6.19 -2.49
CA PRO A 48 -15.07 7.04 -2.56
C PRO A 48 -14.73 8.54 -2.61
N LYS A 49 -13.54 8.95 -2.11
CA LYS A 49 -13.09 10.35 -2.12
C LYS A 49 -12.29 10.71 -3.37
N SER A 50 -11.73 9.72 -4.07
CA SER A 50 -10.78 9.89 -5.17
C SER A 50 -11.04 8.81 -6.22
N PRO A 51 -11.96 9.02 -7.17
CA PRO A 51 -12.35 7.99 -8.13
C PRO A 51 -11.21 7.55 -9.05
N GLU A 52 -10.19 8.39 -9.22
CA GLU A 52 -8.96 8.08 -9.95
C GLU A 52 -8.02 7.10 -9.22
N CYS A 53 -8.17 6.95 -7.91
CA CYS A 53 -7.35 6.08 -7.07
C CYS A 53 -8.12 4.82 -6.64
N PHE A 54 -7.41 3.70 -6.64
CA PHE A 54 -7.93 2.41 -6.22
C PHE A 54 -7.17 1.90 -4.98
N LEU A 55 -7.88 1.14 -4.15
CA LEU A 55 -7.32 0.41 -3.02
C LEU A 55 -7.28 -1.07 -3.37
N VAL A 56 -6.10 -1.66 -3.28
CA VAL A 56 -5.87 -3.09 -3.46
C VAL A 56 -5.64 -3.69 -2.08
N LEU A 57 -6.57 -4.52 -1.63
CA LEU A 57 -6.52 -5.20 -0.34
C LEU A 57 -5.91 -6.59 -0.55
N PHE A 58 -4.69 -6.79 -0.07
CA PHE A 58 -4.01 -8.09 -0.11
C PHE A 58 -4.33 -8.92 1.14
N SER A 59 -4.36 -10.24 0.98
CA SER A 59 -4.59 -11.16 2.10
C SER A 59 -3.41 -11.22 3.10
N THR A 60 -2.18 -10.93 2.65
CA THR A 60 -0.95 -11.06 3.44
C THR A 60 -0.03 -9.87 3.24
N GLU A 61 0.75 -9.52 4.27
CA GLU A 61 1.70 -8.41 4.22
C GLU A 61 2.85 -8.66 3.24
N ASP A 62 3.39 -9.88 3.17
CA ASP A 62 4.52 -10.21 2.29
C ASP A 62 4.19 -9.93 0.82
N VAL A 63 2.97 -10.27 0.41
CA VAL A 63 2.46 -10.01 -0.94
C VAL A 63 2.34 -8.50 -1.19
N ARG A 64 1.85 -7.73 -0.20
CA ARG A 64 1.81 -6.27 -0.27
C ARG A 64 3.21 -5.70 -0.45
N GLN A 65 4.18 -6.20 0.31
CA GLN A 65 5.56 -5.72 0.30
C GLN A 65 6.25 -6.00 -1.04
N ASN A 66 6.10 -7.20 -1.59
CA ASN A 66 6.63 -7.55 -2.91
C ASN A 66 6.13 -6.62 -4.02
N VAL A 67 4.86 -6.23 -3.95
CA VAL A 67 4.28 -5.27 -4.90
C VAL A 67 4.90 -3.89 -4.69
N LEU A 68 5.06 -3.42 -3.45
CA LEU A 68 5.69 -2.13 -3.16
C LEU A 68 7.17 -2.04 -3.56
N GLU A 69 7.93 -3.11 -3.38
CA GLU A 69 9.34 -3.17 -3.75
C GLU A 69 9.54 -3.18 -5.27
N LYS A 70 8.47 -3.45 -6.02
CA LYS A 70 8.52 -3.46 -7.47
C LYS A 70 8.41 -2.03 -8.01
N GLU A 71 9.51 -1.54 -8.57
CA GLU A 71 9.61 -0.17 -9.07
C GLU A 71 8.74 0.11 -10.32
N ASN A 72 8.54 -0.88 -11.19
CA ASN A 72 7.82 -0.71 -12.45
C ASN A 72 6.60 -1.62 -12.51
N HIS A 73 5.42 -0.99 -12.47
CA HIS A 73 4.15 -1.65 -12.71
C HIS A 73 3.52 -1.20 -14.03
N GLU A 74 3.26 -2.16 -14.91
CA GLU A 74 2.66 -1.91 -16.22
C GLU A 74 1.37 -2.72 -16.37
N LEU A 75 0.25 -2.01 -16.32
CA LEU A 75 -1.06 -2.58 -16.55
C LEU A 75 -1.38 -2.56 -18.04
N VAL A 76 -1.57 -3.73 -18.62
CA VAL A 76 -2.13 -3.85 -19.97
C VAL A 76 -3.64 -3.85 -19.83
N TRP A 77 -4.29 -2.80 -20.33
CA TRP A 77 -5.73 -2.71 -20.41
C TRP A 77 -6.18 -3.06 -21.82
N GLN A 78 -6.90 -4.18 -21.94
CA GLN A 78 -7.40 -4.65 -23.23
C GLN A 78 -8.20 -3.56 -23.96
N GLY A 79 -7.75 -3.23 -25.18
CA GLY A 79 -8.39 -2.23 -26.04
C GLY A 79 -7.98 -0.77 -25.79
N LYS A 80 -7.28 -0.45 -24.70
CA LYS A 80 -6.76 0.91 -24.44
C LYS A 80 -5.24 1.03 -24.53
N GLY A 81 -4.51 -0.05 -24.24
CA GLY A 81 -3.04 -0.07 -24.26
C GLY A 81 -2.45 -0.29 -22.88
N THR A 82 -1.20 0.10 -22.69
CA THR A 82 -0.45 -0.11 -21.44
C THR A 82 -0.36 1.17 -20.63
N PHE A 83 -0.68 1.09 -19.34
CA PHE A 83 -0.63 2.19 -18.38
C PHE A 83 0.38 1.89 -17.29
N LYS A 84 1.15 2.91 -16.89
CA LYS A 84 2.01 2.80 -15.72
C LYS A 84 1.18 2.98 -14.47
N LEU A 85 1.39 2.09 -13.49
CA LEU A 85 0.78 2.20 -12.17
C LEU A 85 1.79 2.76 -11.18
N ALA A 86 1.37 3.74 -10.41
CA ALA A 86 2.07 4.15 -9.20
C ALA A 86 1.39 3.48 -8.01
N VAL A 87 2.18 2.85 -7.14
CA VAL A 87 1.68 2.17 -5.94
C VAL A 87 2.35 2.73 -4.69
N TRP A 88 1.58 2.90 -3.61
CA TRP A 88 2.11 3.38 -2.34
C TRP A 88 1.23 2.96 -1.15
N LEU A 89 1.77 3.13 0.05
CA LEU A 89 1.04 2.88 1.28
C LEU A 89 0.00 3.98 1.53
N PRO A 90 -1.25 3.65 1.91
CA PRO A 90 -2.19 4.65 2.39
C PRO A 90 -1.66 5.29 3.68
N GLU A 91 -1.66 6.62 3.77
CA GLU A 91 -1.22 7.38 4.95
C GLU A 91 -2.09 7.12 6.19
N ASP A 92 -3.35 6.72 5.99
CA ASP A 92 -4.27 6.35 7.05
C ASP A 92 -4.65 4.85 6.97
N PRO A 93 -4.19 4.00 7.91
CA PRO A 93 -4.63 2.60 7.98
C PRO A 93 -6.13 2.47 8.27
N ASP A 94 -6.77 3.52 8.80
CA ASP A 94 -8.21 3.57 9.12
C ASP A 94 -9.13 3.83 7.91
N LYS A 95 -8.59 4.28 6.76
CA LYS A 95 -9.42 4.62 5.59
C LYS A 95 -9.62 3.47 4.61
N ALA A 96 -8.87 2.38 4.77
CA ALA A 96 -8.96 1.19 3.93
C ALA A 96 -9.69 0.00 4.59
N SER A 97 -10.10 0.15 5.86
CA SER A 97 -10.84 -0.85 6.62
C SER A 97 -12.35 -0.60 6.51
N VAL A 98 -13.05 -1.46 5.76
CA VAL A 98 -14.50 -1.60 5.95
C VAL A 98 -14.75 -2.19 7.34
N SER A 99 -15.06 -1.27 8.27
CA SER A 99 -15.82 -1.38 9.52
C SER A 99 -15.25 -2.15 10.74
N LYS A 100 -14.74 -1.34 11.70
CA LYS A 100 -15.10 -1.20 13.15
C LYS A 100 -13.92 -1.31 14.14
N GLU A 101 -13.44 -0.13 14.54
CA GLU A 101 -13.11 0.35 15.90
C GLU A 101 -12.89 -0.70 17.01
N ALA A 102 -11.64 -0.80 17.51
CA ALA A 102 -11.26 -0.55 18.90
C ALA A 102 -9.74 -0.82 19.13
N VAL A 103 -9.14 0.09 19.88
CA VAL A 103 -7.70 0.30 20.19
C VAL A 103 -7.05 -0.86 21.00
N PRO A 104 -5.71 -1.01 21.00
CA PRO A 104 -5.02 -0.69 22.25
C PRO A 104 -3.67 0.05 22.10
N GLU A 105 -3.62 1.18 22.82
CA GLU A 105 -2.59 1.54 23.81
C GLU A 105 -1.12 1.30 23.44
N LYS A 106 -0.50 2.34 22.87
CA LYS A 106 0.97 2.47 22.90
C LYS A 106 1.41 2.76 24.33
N VAL A 107 1.75 1.70 25.06
CA VAL A 107 2.57 1.76 26.28
C VAL A 107 3.83 2.58 25.95
N ARG A 108 3.93 3.73 26.61
CA ARG A 108 5.10 4.60 26.60
C ARG A 108 6.18 3.95 27.47
N THR A 109 7.05 3.16 26.86
CA THR A 109 8.32 2.82 27.49
C THR A 109 9.18 4.07 27.55
N HIS A 110 9.35 4.57 28.77
CA HIS A 110 10.32 5.60 29.15
C HIS A 110 11.73 5.12 28.78
N GLY A 111 12.23 5.58 27.63
CA GLY A 111 13.62 5.48 27.23
C GLY A 111 14.30 6.82 27.53
N ILE A 112 15.17 6.80 28.53
CA ILE A 112 15.87 7.91 29.14
C ILE A 112 16.58 8.80 28.10
N ILE A 113 16.39 10.11 28.23
CA ILE A 113 17.14 11.18 27.59
C ILE A 113 18.62 11.05 28.00
N PRO A 114 19.61 10.86 27.10
CA PRO A 114 20.93 11.35 27.37
C PRO A 114 20.97 12.81 26.93
N ARG A 115 20.97 13.63 27.98
CA ARG A 115 21.21 15.05 28.01
C ARG A 115 22.41 15.42 27.13
N CYS A 116 22.24 16.44 26.31
CA CYS A 116 23.32 17.18 25.64
C CYS A 116 24.49 17.41 26.62
N GLY A 117 25.67 16.91 26.25
CA GLY A 117 26.88 16.95 27.06
C GLY A 117 28.10 16.82 26.15
N ILE A 118 28.67 17.97 25.83
CA ILE A 118 29.99 18.18 25.22
C ILE A 118 31.05 17.48 26.07
N LEU A 119 31.96 16.71 25.45
CA LEU A 119 33.39 16.78 25.77
C LEU A 119 34.23 16.15 24.65
N LEU A 120 35.20 16.94 24.18
CA LEU A 120 36.39 16.50 23.46
C LEU A 120 37.14 15.47 24.32
N ASP A 121 37.72 14.43 23.71
CA ASP A 121 39.15 14.39 23.40
C ASP A 121 39.54 13.05 22.74
N GLU A 122 40.77 13.03 22.21
CA GLU A 122 41.61 11.87 21.88
C GLU A 122 41.71 11.40 20.41
N VAL A 123 42.76 11.94 19.79
CA VAL A 123 43.94 11.21 19.28
C VAL A 123 43.74 10.29 18.07
N TRP A 124 44.20 10.80 16.93
CA TRP A 124 44.65 9.97 15.82
C TRP A 124 46.19 9.91 15.90
N SER A 125 46.75 8.71 16.03
CA SER A 125 48.20 8.42 15.92
C SER A 125 48.70 8.47 14.49
#